data_AF-A0A7K0XIF6-F1
#
_entry.id   AF-A0A7K0XIF6-F1
#
_cell.length_a   1.000
_cell.length_b   1.000
_cell.length_c   1.000
_cell.angle_alpha   90.00
_cell.angle_beta   90.00
_cell.angle_gamma   90.00
#
_symmetry.space_group_name_H-M   'P 1'
#
loop_
_entity.id
_entity.type
_entity.pdbx_description
1 polymer ?
#
loop_
_entity_poly.entity_id
_entity_poly.type
_entity_poly.pdbx_seq_one_letter_code
_entity_poly.pdbx_strand_id
1 'polypeptide(L)'
;MDVQERLTELAVLIEDAKSMPLSASCIVNRPLVLDLIDEIRHMLPEAVHRADALLADREEVVLEGRREANRIIDRARSEADRLTSEHEVYLAAVAEAQALRSQSALESERQRRETDDYIDAKLATFEITLQKSLQIVDRARDRLRGQIYQDLAPEPLTYVDELYDEGR
;
A
#
# COMPACT_ATOMS: atom_id res chain seq x y z
N MET A 1 -0.29 -66.85 9.73
CA MET A 1 0.93 -67.26 9.05
C MET A 1 0.98 -66.58 7.70
N ASP A 2 2.15 -66.11 7.29
CA ASP A 2 2.37 -65.51 5.97
C ASP A 2 2.99 -66.53 4.99
N VAL A 3 2.87 -66.28 3.69
CA VAL A 3 3.41 -67.16 2.65
C VAL A 3 4.94 -67.32 2.80
N GLN A 4 5.62 -66.29 3.31
CA GLN A 4 7.04 -66.29 3.64
C GLN A 4 7.38 -67.29 4.76
N GLU A 5 6.53 -67.40 5.78
CA GLU A 5 6.75 -68.34 6.88
C GLU A 5 6.66 -69.79 6.38
N ARG A 6 5.69 -70.09 5.50
CA ARG A 6 5.53 -71.43 4.90
C ARG A 6 6.63 -71.78 3.91
N LEU A 7 7.08 -70.81 3.12
CA LEU A 7 8.25 -70.97 2.25
C LEU A 7 9.52 -71.25 3.06
N THR A 8 9.68 -70.57 4.21
CA THR A 8 10.80 -70.80 5.14
C THR A 8 10.71 -72.19 5.77
N GLU A 9 9.53 -72.61 6.20
CA GLU A 9 9.29 -73.95 6.74
C GLU A 9 9.63 -75.05 5.72
N LEU A 10 9.18 -74.88 4.47
CA LEU A 10 9.50 -75.79 3.37
C LEU A 10 11.01 -75.82 3.06
N ALA A 11 11.68 -74.67 3.08
CA ALA A 11 13.12 -74.58 2.85
C ALA A 11 13.91 -75.32 3.94
N VAL A 12 13.60 -75.06 5.21
CA VAL A 12 14.22 -75.75 6.36
C VAL A 12 14.00 -77.27 6.27
N LEU A 13 12.79 -77.71 5.94
CA LEU A 13 12.47 -79.13 5.81
C LEU A 13 13.29 -79.83 4.71
N ILE A 14 13.58 -79.13 3.60
CA ILE A 14 14.40 -79.64 2.50
C ILE A 14 15.89 -79.61 2.87
N GLU A 15 16.35 -78.57 3.57
CA GLU A 15 17.74 -78.43 4.03
C GLU A 15 18.12 -79.52 5.06
N ASP A 16 17.20 -79.85 5.98
CA ASP A 16 17.41 -80.87 7.02
C ASP A 16 17.15 -82.31 6.53
N ALA A 17 16.73 -82.48 5.28
CA ALA A 17 16.38 -83.78 4.71
C ALA A 17 17.59 -84.70 4.57
N LYS A 18 17.40 -86.00 4.82
CA LYS A 18 18.49 -86.98 4.74
C LYS A 18 18.94 -87.19 3.29
N SER A 19 20.18 -86.83 2.97
CA SER A 19 20.78 -87.01 1.64
C SER A 19 21.09 -88.48 1.31
N MET A 20 21.03 -88.82 0.01
CA MET A 20 21.43 -90.13 -0.52
C MET A 20 22.92 -90.16 -0.89
N PRO A 21 23.64 -91.28 -0.66
CA PRO A 21 25.05 -91.39 -1.07
C PRO A 21 25.20 -91.30 -2.59
N LEU A 22 26.23 -90.59 -3.06
CA LEU A 22 26.59 -90.43 -4.47
C LEU A 22 25.51 -89.74 -5.35
N SER A 23 24.57 -88.99 -4.74
CA SER A 23 23.52 -88.24 -5.46
C SER A 23 23.23 -86.87 -4.81
N ALA A 24 22.66 -85.95 -5.58
CA ALA A 24 22.11 -84.68 -5.09
C ALA A 24 20.68 -84.82 -4.53
N SER A 25 20.17 -86.05 -4.38
CA SER A 25 18.80 -86.32 -3.90
C SER A 25 18.72 -86.47 -2.39
N CYS A 26 17.60 -86.06 -1.79
CA CYS A 26 17.28 -86.22 -0.37
C CYS A 26 15.95 -86.97 -0.16
N ILE A 27 15.76 -87.53 1.03
CA ILE A 27 14.53 -88.20 1.46
C ILE A 27 13.67 -87.20 2.23
N VAL A 28 12.45 -86.96 1.75
CA VAL A 28 11.47 -86.07 2.40
C VAL A 28 10.14 -86.77 2.62
N ASN A 29 9.37 -86.29 3.61
CA ASN A 29 7.98 -86.71 3.79
C ASN A 29 7.11 -86.09 2.70
N ARG A 30 6.81 -86.87 1.66
CA ARG A 30 6.08 -86.42 0.47
C ARG A 30 4.70 -85.80 0.80
N PRO A 31 3.81 -86.43 1.60
CA PRO A 31 2.56 -85.80 2.02
C PRO A 31 2.75 -84.41 2.63
N LEU A 32 3.64 -84.29 3.62
CA LEU A 32 3.90 -83.02 4.31
C LEU A 32 4.41 -81.92 3.37
N VAL A 33 5.32 -82.26 2.45
CA VAL A 33 5.85 -81.31 1.45
C VAL A 33 4.76 -80.84 0.49
N LEU A 34 3.90 -81.76 0.03
CA LEU A 34 2.81 -81.41 -0.87
C LEU A 34 1.78 -80.51 -0.17
N ASP A 35 1.45 -80.79 1.09
CA ASP A 35 0.55 -79.97 1.88
C ASP A 35 1.10 -78.54 2.05
N LEU A 36 2.40 -78.39 2.38
CA LEU A 36 3.04 -77.08 2.47
C LEU A 36 3.02 -76.32 1.13
N ILE A 37 3.28 -77.01 0.01
CA ILE A 37 3.21 -76.41 -1.33
C ILE A 37 1.78 -75.95 -1.65
N ASP A 38 0.78 -76.77 -1.33
CA ASP A 38 -0.62 -76.42 -1.57
C ASP A 38 -1.06 -75.24 -0.70
N GLU A 39 -0.68 -75.19 0.58
CA GLU A 39 -0.92 -74.03 1.44
C GLU A 39 -0.29 -72.75 0.88
N ILE A 40 0.97 -72.81 0.44
CA ILE A 40 1.66 -71.69 -0.22
C ILE A 40 0.91 -71.25 -1.49
N ARG A 41 0.48 -72.20 -2.33
CA ARG A 41 -0.27 -71.91 -3.56
C ARG A 41 -1.61 -71.23 -3.29
N HIS A 42 -2.27 -71.54 -2.17
CA HIS A 42 -3.52 -70.89 -1.78
C HIS A 42 -3.30 -69.49 -1.19
N MET A 43 -2.19 -69.27 -0.47
CA MET A 43 -1.88 -67.99 0.19
C MET A 43 -1.26 -66.95 -0.75
N LEU A 44 -0.50 -67.38 -1.76
CA LEU A 44 0.24 -66.49 -2.66
C LEU A 44 -0.66 -65.50 -3.44
N PRO A 45 -1.80 -65.92 -4.04
CA PRO A 45 -2.66 -64.99 -4.79
C PRO A 45 -3.19 -63.84 -3.93
N GLU A 46 -3.58 -64.12 -2.69
CA GLU A 46 -4.07 -63.11 -1.75
C GLU A 46 -2.96 -62.14 -1.34
N ALA A 47 -1.74 -62.63 -1.12
CA ALA A 47 -0.59 -61.77 -0.80
C ALA A 47 -0.25 -60.82 -1.96
N VAL A 48 -0.27 -61.32 -3.20
CA VAL A 48 -0.03 -60.50 -4.41
C VAL A 48 -1.14 -59.46 -4.59
N HIS A 49 -2.41 -59.85 -4.48
CA HIS A 49 -3.52 -58.90 -4.59
C HIS A 49 -3.47 -57.79 -3.53
N ARG A 50 -3.08 -58.11 -2.30
CA ARG A 50 -2.89 -57.09 -1.25
C ARG A 50 -1.74 -56.13 -1.59
N ALA A 51 -0.65 -56.63 -2.15
CA ALA A 51 0.46 -55.78 -2.60
C ALA A 51 0.05 -54.86 -3.74
N ASP A 52 -0.68 -55.37 -4.74
CA ASP A 52 -1.19 -54.58 -5.87
C ASP A 52 -2.16 -53.49 -5.39
N ALA A 53 -3.08 -53.82 -4.48
CA ALA A 53 -4.00 -52.85 -3.89
C ALA A 53 -3.25 -51.73 -3.15
N LEU A 54 -2.25 -52.08 -2.34
CA LEU A 54 -1.45 -51.09 -1.62
C LEU A 54 -0.66 -50.17 -2.57
N LEU A 55 -0.16 -50.71 -3.68
CA LEU A 55 0.51 -49.92 -4.71
C LEU A 55 -0.46 -48.95 -5.39
N ALA A 56 -1.67 -49.42 -5.73
CA ALA A 56 -2.71 -48.57 -6.30
C ALA A 56 -3.13 -47.44 -5.35
N ASP A 57 -3.37 -47.76 -4.07
CA ASP A 57 -3.71 -46.77 -3.04
C ASP A 57 -2.60 -45.72 -2.88
N ARG A 58 -1.33 -46.16 -2.88
CA ARG A 58 -0.18 -45.25 -2.82
C ARG A 58 -0.14 -44.31 -4.02
N GLU A 59 -0.38 -44.82 -5.23
CA GLU A 59 -0.40 -44.00 -6.44
C GLU A 59 -1.52 -42.96 -6.39
N GLU A 60 -2.70 -43.33 -5.88
CA GLU A 60 -3.81 -42.41 -5.67
C GLU A 60 -3.45 -41.28 -4.69
N VAL A 61 -2.91 -41.63 -3.51
CA VAL A 61 -2.48 -40.65 -2.50
C VAL A 61 -1.43 -39.70 -3.06
N VAL A 62 -0.45 -40.21 -3.82
CA VAL A 62 0.57 -39.37 -4.46
C VAL A 62 -0.06 -38.40 -5.47
N LEU A 63 -1.01 -38.88 -6.26
CA LEU A 63 -1.68 -38.07 -7.26
C LEU A 63 -2.55 -36.98 -6.62
N GLU A 64 -3.28 -37.31 -5.56
CA GLU A 64 -4.03 -36.35 -4.76
C GLU A 64 -3.11 -35.29 -4.13
N GLY A 65 -2.01 -35.72 -3.50
CA GLY A 65 -1.02 -34.81 -2.91
C GLY A 65 -0.41 -33.85 -3.94
N ARG A 66 -0.13 -34.34 -5.17
CA ARG A 66 0.34 -33.48 -6.28
C ARG A 66 -0.72 -32.48 -6.70
N ARG A 67 -2.00 -32.88 -6.79
CA ARG A 67 -3.10 -31.97 -7.13
C ARG A 67 -3.24 -30.87 -6.07
N GLU A 68 -3.19 -31.22 -4.80
CA GLU A 68 -3.33 -30.25 -3.71
C GLU A 68 -2.12 -29.30 -3.66
N ALA A 69 -0.90 -29.82 -3.82
CA ALA A 69 0.30 -28.99 -3.91
C ALA A 69 0.20 -27.96 -5.05
N ASN A 70 -0.28 -28.37 -6.24
CA ASN A 70 -0.50 -27.45 -7.35
C ASN A 70 -1.55 -26.39 -7.02
N ARG A 71 -2.68 -26.77 -6.39
CA ARG A 71 -3.70 -25.80 -5.95
C ARG A 71 -3.15 -24.78 -4.96
N ILE A 72 -2.31 -25.21 -4.02
CA ILE A 72 -1.67 -24.32 -3.04
C ILE A 72 -0.74 -23.34 -3.76
N ILE A 73 0.09 -23.81 -4.69
CA ILE A 73 1.01 -22.98 -5.47
C ILE A 73 0.24 -21.94 -6.31
N ASP A 74 -0.83 -22.35 -6.98
CA ASP A 74 -1.62 -21.44 -7.83
C ASP A 74 -2.32 -20.36 -7.01
N ARG A 75 -2.85 -20.71 -5.83
CA ARG A 75 -3.42 -19.74 -4.89
C ARG A 75 -2.36 -18.76 -4.37
N ALA A 76 -1.20 -19.27 -3.97
CA ALA A 76 -0.11 -18.43 -3.47
C ALA A 76 0.40 -17.44 -4.53
N ARG A 77 0.50 -17.87 -5.79
CA ARG A 77 0.85 -16.99 -6.91
C ARG A 77 -0.20 -15.92 -7.16
N SER A 78 -1.47 -16.32 -7.23
CA SER A 78 -2.58 -15.38 -7.44
C SER A 78 -2.65 -14.31 -6.34
N GLU A 79 -2.40 -14.70 -5.09
CA GLU A 79 -2.37 -13.77 -3.96
C GLU A 79 -1.15 -12.84 -4.01
N ALA A 80 0.03 -13.35 -4.40
CA ALA A 80 1.22 -12.52 -4.59
C ALA A 80 1.03 -11.48 -5.71
N ASP A 81 0.37 -11.86 -6.80
CA ASP A 81 0.05 -10.94 -7.89
C ASP A 81 -0.94 -9.85 -7.43
N ARG A 82 -1.97 -10.24 -6.65
CA ARG A 82 -2.93 -9.30 -6.06
C ARG A 82 -2.24 -8.29 -5.15
N LEU A 83 -1.38 -8.76 -4.24
CA LEU A 83 -0.66 -7.89 -3.29
C LEU A 83 0.30 -6.93 -4.01
N THR A 84 1.00 -7.41 -5.05
CA THR A 84 1.87 -6.56 -5.87
C THR A 84 1.06 -5.47 -6.57
N SER A 85 -0.06 -5.84 -7.20
CA SER A 85 -0.94 -4.88 -7.86
C SER A 85 -1.50 -3.83 -6.90
N GLU A 86 -1.96 -4.24 -5.71
CA GLU A 86 -2.43 -3.32 -4.68
C GLU A 86 -1.31 -2.40 -4.17
N HIS A 87 -0.10 -2.92 -4.03
CA HIS A 87 1.06 -2.13 -3.61
C HIS A 87 1.45 -1.08 -4.67
N GLU A 88 1.42 -1.43 -5.96
CA GLU A 88 1.69 -0.47 -7.05
C GLU A 88 0.66 0.65 -7.09
N VAL A 89 -0.63 0.33 -6.96
CA VAL A 89 -1.72 1.32 -6.88
C VAL A 89 -1.52 2.23 -5.66
N TYR A 90 -1.14 1.66 -4.51
CA TYR A 90 -0.84 2.44 -3.31
C TYR A 90 0.32 3.41 -3.51
N LEU A 91 1.44 2.96 -4.08
CA LEU A 91 2.60 3.81 -4.35
C LEU A 91 2.25 4.95 -5.33
N ALA A 92 1.48 4.65 -6.38
CA ALA A 92 1.00 5.66 -7.32
C ALA A 92 0.12 6.71 -6.62
N ALA A 93 -0.83 6.28 -5.80
CA ALA A 93 -1.71 7.18 -5.05
C ALA A 93 -0.94 8.07 -4.05
N VAL A 94 0.08 7.51 -3.37
CA VAL A 94 0.94 8.28 -2.46
C VAL A 94 1.75 9.34 -3.23
N ALA A 95 2.33 8.98 -4.37
CA ALA A 95 3.09 9.91 -5.21
C ALA A 95 2.20 11.06 -5.72
N GLU A 96 0.99 10.73 -6.19
CA GLU A 96 0.01 11.73 -6.63
C GLU A 96 -0.42 12.66 -5.49
N ALA A 97 -0.72 12.10 -4.31
CA ALA A 97 -1.08 12.89 -3.14
C ALA A 97 0.05 13.83 -2.70
N GLN A 98 1.31 13.40 -2.80
CA GLN A 98 2.48 14.25 -2.51
C GLN A 98 2.63 15.37 -3.53
N ALA A 99 2.44 15.08 -4.82
CA ALA A 99 2.48 16.08 -5.88
C ALA A 99 1.35 17.13 -5.72
N LEU A 100 0.13 16.69 -5.39
CA LEU A 100 -0.99 17.60 -5.15
C LEU A 100 -0.74 18.49 -3.93
N ARG A 101 -0.16 17.93 -2.85
CA ARG A 101 0.20 18.70 -1.66
C ARG A 101 1.27 19.75 -1.95
N SER A 102 2.31 19.39 -2.72
CA SER A 102 3.36 20.35 -3.07
C SER A 102 2.83 21.46 -3.97
N GLN A 103 2.00 21.13 -4.96
CA GLN A 103 1.31 22.11 -5.80
C GLN A 103 0.43 23.04 -4.96
N SER A 104 -0.41 22.50 -4.08
CA SER A 104 -1.30 23.28 -3.22
C SER A 104 -0.53 24.24 -2.30
N ALA A 105 0.63 23.80 -1.78
CA ALA A 105 1.49 24.63 -0.96
C ALA A 105 2.08 25.81 -1.77
N LEU A 106 2.56 25.55 -2.99
CA LEU A 106 3.07 26.59 -3.89
C LEU A 106 1.98 27.58 -4.30
N GLU A 107 0.78 27.10 -4.63
CA GLU A 107 -0.36 27.95 -4.99
C GLU A 107 -0.79 28.82 -3.81
N SER A 108 -0.85 28.26 -2.60
CA SER A 108 -1.18 29.00 -1.38
C SER A 108 -0.14 30.09 -1.10
N GLU A 109 1.14 29.78 -1.26
CA GLU A 109 2.21 30.76 -1.08
C GLU A 109 2.12 31.89 -2.11
N ARG A 110 1.90 31.56 -3.38
CA ARG A 110 1.68 32.54 -4.45
C ARG A 110 0.48 33.45 -4.13
N GLN A 111 -0.65 32.87 -3.75
CA GLN A 111 -1.86 33.62 -3.44
C GLN A 111 -1.66 34.56 -2.24
N ARG A 112 -0.92 34.13 -1.21
CA ARG A 112 -0.55 35.00 -0.08
C ARG A 112 0.28 36.19 -0.54
N ARG A 113 1.33 35.96 -1.33
CA ARG A 113 2.16 37.06 -1.85
C ARG A 113 1.36 38.04 -2.71
N GLU A 114 0.53 37.53 -3.61
CA GLU A 114 -0.34 38.38 -4.45
C GLU A 114 -1.34 39.19 -3.62
N THR A 115 -1.84 38.61 -2.52
CA THR A 115 -2.74 39.32 -1.60
C THR A 115 -1.99 40.40 -0.83
N ASP A 116 -0.79 40.10 -0.33
CA ASP A 116 0.05 41.06 0.39
C ASP A 116 0.42 42.26 -0.53
N ASP A 117 0.86 41.98 -1.75
CA ASP A 117 1.17 43.01 -2.77
C ASP A 117 -0.05 43.88 -3.09
N TYR A 118 -1.24 43.25 -3.20
CA TYR A 118 -2.48 43.96 -3.45
C TYR A 118 -2.88 44.86 -2.28
N ILE A 119 -2.75 44.38 -1.04
CA ILE A 119 -3.02 45.16 0.17
C ILE A 119 -2.10 46.38 0.23
N ASP A 120 -0.80 46.19 0.01
CA ASP A 120 0.18 47.28 0.01
C ASP A 120 -0.14 48.34 -1.03
N ALA A 121 -0.47 47.94 -2.27
CA ALA A 121 -0.87 48.87 -3.33
C ALA A 121 -2.14 49.68 -2.96
N LYS A 122 -3.11 49.04 -2.31
CA LYS A 122 -4.33 49.71 -1.84
C LYS A 122 -4.05 50.66 -0.69
N LEU A 123 -3.20 50.27 0.26
CA LEU A 123 -2.79 51.13 1.37
C LEU A 123 -2.03 52.37 0.87
N ALA A 124 -1.09 52.21 -0.07
CA ALA A 124 -0.39 53.33 -0.69
C ALA A 124 -1.35 54.29 -1.40
N THR A 125 -2.33 53.76 -2.14
CA THR A 125 -3.36 54.59 -2.80
C THR A 125 -4.22 55.35 -1.78
N PHE A 126 -4.57 54.68 -0.68
CA PHE A 126 -5.33 55.28 0.41
C PHE A 126 -4.54 56.40 1.11
N GLU A 127 -3.26 56.18 1.38
CA GLU A 127 -2.35 57.17 1.95
C GLU A 127 -2.30 58.44 1.08
N ILE A 128 -2.08 58.31 -0.23
CA ILE A 128 -2.07 59.44 -1.17
C ILE A 128 -3.40 60.21 -1.11
N THR A 129 -4.52 59.50 -1.00
CA THR A 129 -5.85 60.12 -0.94
C THR A 129 -6.07 60.88 0.37
N LEU A 130 -5.62 60.34 1.49
CA LEU A 130 -5.66 61.02 2.79
C LEU A 130 -4.74 62.25 2.80
N GLN A 131 -3.53 62.16 2.25
CA GLN A 131 -2.62 63.31 2.13
C GLN A 131 -3.25 64.45 1.33
N LYS A 132 -3.89 64.15 0.18
CA LYS A 132 -4.64 65.16 -0.60
C LYS A 132 -5.79 65.76 0.20
N SER A 133 -6.51 64.95 0.97
CA SER A 133 -7.61 65.41 1.81
C SER A 133 -7.13 66.36 2.92
N LEU A 134 -6.01 66.02 3.58
CA LEU A 134 -5.36 66.90 4.57
C LEU A 134 -4.93 68.23 3.94
N GLN A 135 -4.31 68.20 2.76
CA GLN A 135 -3.94 69.42 2.03
C GLN A 135 -5.15 70.31 1.71
N ILE A 136 -6.31 69.73 1.41
CA ILE A 136 -7.55 70.49 1.19
C ILE A 136 -8.01 71.15 2.49
N VAL A 137 -7.98 70.42 3.61
CA VAL A 137 -8.34 70.94 4.93
C VAL A 137 -7.40 72.07 5.36
N ASP A 138 -6.09 71.92 5.18
CA ASP A 138 -5.11 72.97 5.53
C ASP A 138 -5.35 74.23 4.71
N ARG A 139 -5.56 74.11 3.40
CA ARG A 139 -5.93 75.26 2.55
C ARG A 139 -7.26 75.91 2.98
N ALA A 140 -8.25 75.12 3.39
CA ALA A 140 -9.51 75.65 3.88
C ALA A 140 -9.33 76.43 5.20
N ARG A 141 -8.48 75.93 6.11
CA ARG A 141 -8.14 76.61 7.37
C ARG A 141 -7.36 77.90 7.14
N ASP A 142 -6.39 77.90 6.22
CA ASP A 142 -5.61 79.08 5.89
C ASP A 142 -6.48 80.19 5.27
N ARG A 143 -7.44 79.81 4.40
CA ARG A 143 -8.43 80.77 3.88
C ARG A 143 -9.29 81.38 4.98
N LEU A 144 -9.82 80.58 5.90
CA LEU A 144 -10.59 81.07 7.04
C LEU A 144 -9.78 82.02 7.92
N ARG A 145 -8.52 81.69 8.21
CA ARG A 145 -7.61 82.59 8.94
C ARG A 145 -7.37 83.89 8.18
N GLY A 146 -7.09 83.82 6.88
CA GLY A 146 -6.89 84.99 6.04
C GLY A 146 -8.12 85.91 5.99
N GLN A 147 -9.33 85.33 5.88
CA GLN A 147 -10.59 86.07 5.95
C GLN A 147 -10.76 86.78 7.30
N ILE A 148 -10.46 86.12 8.41
CA ILE A 148 -10.50 86.75 9.74
C ILE A 148 -9.54 87.96 9.82
N TYR A 149 -8.32 87.86 9.26
CA TYR A 149 -7.40 89.01 9.20
C TYR A 149 -7.89 90.13 8.29
N GLN A 150 -8.64 89.81 7.23
CA GLN A 150 -9.24 90.79 6.32
C GLN A 150 -10.43 91.51 6.95
N ASP A 151 -11.28 90.78 7.70
CA ASP A 151 -12.37 91.35 8.50
C ASP A 151 -11.87 92.18 9.69
N LEU A 152 -10.65 91.93 10.17
CA LEU A 152 -9.99 92.73 11.21
C LEU A 152 -9.09 93.85 10.66
N ALA A 153 -8.93 93.97 9.34
CA ALA A 153 -8.14 95.04 8.76
C ALA A 153 -8.88 96.37 9.00
N PRO A 154 -8.24 97.39 9.60
CA PRO A 154 -8.91 98.66 9.83
C PRO A 154 -9.31 99.27 8.49
N GLU A 155 -10.57 99.69 8.39
CA GLU A 155 -11.07 100.48 7.27
C GLU A 155 -10.06 101.60 6.96
N PRO A 156 -9.69 101.84 5.69
CA PRO A 156 -8.82 102.94 5.36
C PRO A 156 -9.49 104.21 5.88
N LEU A 157 -8.84 104.88 6.84
CA LEU A 157 -9.29 106.16 7.36
C LEU A 157 -9.52 107.07 6.17
N THR A 158 -10.79 107.30 5.82
CA THR A 158 -11.17 108.36 4.91
C THR A 158 -10.76 109.65 5.60
N TYR A 159 -9.61 110.18 5.22
CA TYR A 159 -9.17 111.51 5.60
C TYR A 159 -10.20 112.47 5.00
N VAL A 160 -11.14 112.90 5.83
CA VAL A 160 -12.09 113.95 5.46
C VAL A 160 -11.28 115.23 5.45
N ASP A 161 -10.94 115.67 4.25
CA ASP A 161 -10.26 116.94 4.01
C ASP A 161 -11.28 118.06 4.17
N GLU A 162 -11.62 118.41 5.41
CA GLU A 162 -12.28 119.68 5.72
C GLU A 162 -11.19 120.73 5.98
N LEU A 163 -10.68 121.24 4.87
CA LEU A 163 -9.92 122.49 4.78
C LEU A 163 -10.78 123.65 5.34
N TYR A 164 -10.28 124.25 6.42
CA TYR A 164 -10.40 125.64 6.90
C TYR A 164 -11.74 126.38 6.83
N ASP A 165 -12.15 126.96 7.96
CA ASP A 165 -12.36 128.42 7.95
C ASP A 165 -12.04 129.07 9.31
N GLU A 166 -11.51 130.28 9.22
CA GLU A 166 -10.84 131.09 10.22
C GLU A 166 -11.81 131.86 11.13
N GLY A 167 -11.34 132.22 12.33
CA GLY A 167 -11.50 133.57 12.87
C GLY A 167 -12.74 133.90 13.73
N ARG A 168 -12.59 133.79 15.05
CA ARG A 168 -12.54 134.94 16.00
C ARG A 168 -12.45 134.48 17.45
#